data_AF-A0A1I2INA3-F1
#
_entry.id   AF-A0A1I2INA3-F1
#
_cell.length_a   1.000
_cell.length_b   1.000
_cell.length_c   1.000
_cell.angle_alpha   90.00
_cell.angle_beta   90.00
_cell.angle_gamma   90.00
#
_symmetry.space_group_name_H-M   'P 1'
#
loop_
_entity.id
_entity.type
_entity.pdbx_description
1 polymer ?
#
loop_
_entity_poly.entity_id
_entity_poly.type
_entity_poly.pdbx_seq_one_letter_code
_entity_poly.pdbx_strand_id
1 'polypeptide(L)'
;MTAFPTVSVAPVPGVGDRAARALTAEFARQNAATSALLVGADHSSAVVAAAVEALLPGDTLTLVPGVNSSTDLLRGHITGLGSWVADRVKVVESLDEAQPADVVIVGEPLTGTAEEARTLIDQLGKYLADGAVLSLAAPAGPGRTQGAAAELFRQGALFGVGSDLVVRNQPPLRVHKLRFSPAEVSTAATLAPAFRTSSVPLTRTMHIDSNGVAAAGITLGLAALARRARPQSKLWLVPALLAAPVAAFFRDPERDVPTDPAAVISAADGKVLSVERMRDERFGPDEFLRIAVFLSVFDVHVNRAPVAGRVADYFVEEGGYANAATAAAEHNVAAYTVLDTEHGTVAIAQRTGLIARRIVQRAPVGTLLAKGERYGLIRFGSRTDVYLPADRAESLVSVGERVVGGSTVIARFTS
;
A
#
# COMPACT_ATOMS: atom_id res chain seq x y z
N MET A 1 -23.70 -28.77 -1.22
CA MET A 1 -23.12 -28.49 0.12
C MET A 1 -21.62 -28.77 0.05
N THR A 2 -20.85 -27.87 -0.53
CA THR A 2 -19.38 -27.93 -0.48
C THR A 2 -18.93 -27.26 0.81
N ALA A 3 -18.54 -28.08 1.79
CA ALA A 3 -17.92 -27.60 3.02
C ALA A 3 -16.58 -26.92 2.68
N PHE A 4 -16.34 -25.75 3.28
CA PHE A 4 -15.03 -25.09 3.25
C PHE A 4 -13.95 -26.05 3.78
N PRO A 5 -12.71 -26.00 3.27
CA PRO A 5 -11.62 -26.83 3.80
C PRO A 5 -11.43 -26.57 5.29
N THR A 6 -11.25 -27.65 6.05
CA THR A 6 -11.14 -27.67 7.52
C THR A 6 -10.09 -26.68 8.05
N VAL A 7 -10.54 -25.67 8.80
CA VAL A 7 -9.68 -24.79 9.59
C VAL A 7 -9.17 -25.53 10.83
N SER A 8 -7.91 -25.28 11.18
CA SER A 8 -7.13 -25.95 12.24
C SER A 8 -7.86 -26.05 13.60
N VAL A 9 -7.70 -27.20 14.28
CA VAL A 9 -8.19 -27.51 15.65
C VAL A 9 -7.42 -26.77 16.75
N ALA A 10 -6.58 -25.80 16.41
CA ALA A 10 -5.98 -24.88 17.38
C ALA A 10 -6.94 -23.68 17.59
N PRO A 11 -7.08 -23.13 18.82
CA PRO A 11 -7.95 -21.98 19.06
C PRO A 11 -7.55 -20.87 18.07
N VAL A 12 -8.46 -20.51 17.16
CA VAL A 12 -8.16 -19.62 16.02
C VAL A 12 -7.50 -18.36 16.58
N PRO A 13 -6.21 -18.14 16.31
CA PRO A 13 -5.58 -16.91 16.75
C PRO A 13 -6.06 -15.83 15.76
N GLY A 14 -7.03 -15.04 16.22
CA GLY A 14 -7.95 -14.26 15.37
C GLY A 14 -7.31 -13.15 14.53
N VAL A 15 -8.10 -12.63 13.60
CA VAL A 15 -7.79 -11.38 12.90
C VAL A 15 -8.11 -10.22 13.82
N GLY A 16 -7.08 -9.51 14.30
CA GLY A 16 -7.25 -8.27 15.05
C GLY A 16 -7.48 -7.06 14.15
N ASP A 17 -7.88 -5.93 14.74
CA ASP A 17 -8.33 -4.73 14.03
C ASP A 17 -7.38 -4.24 12.93
N ARG A 18 -6.07 -4.29 13.17
CA ARG A 18 -5.08 -3.86 12.16
C ARG A 18 -5.03 -4.79 10.95
N ALA A 19 -5.19 -6.09 11.17
CA ALA A 19 -5.25 -7.06 10.09
C ALA A 19 -6.58 -6.98 9.35
N ALA A 20 -7.68 -6.77 10.08
CA ALA A 20 -8.99 -6.52 9.51
C ALA A 20 -8.99 -5.30 8.59
N ARG A 21 -8.48 -4.16 9.07
CA ARG A 21 -8.30 -2.94 8.24
C ARG A 21 -7.41 -3.15 7.02
N ALA A 22 -6.42 -4.03 7.10
CA ALA A 22 -5.57 -4.36 5.95
C ALA A 22 -6.30 -5.25 4.92
N LEU A 23 -7.13 -6.19 5.38
CA LEU A 23 -7.99 -7.03 4.54
C LEU A 23 -9.09 -6.22 3.85
N THR A 24 -9.70 -5.28 4.54
CA THR A 24 -10.78 -4.43 4.00
C THR A 24 -10.26 -3.17 3.30
N ALA A 25 -8.94 -2.98 3.23
CA ALA A 25 -8.34 -1.74 2.74
C ALA A 25 -8.71 -1.37 1.31
N GLU A 26 -8.93 -2.35 0.42
CA GLU A 26 -9.33 -2.08 -0.97
C GLU A 26 -10.81 -1.72 -1.10
N PHE A 27 -11.65 -2.14 -0.16
CA PHE A 27 -13.05 -1.72 -0.10
C PHE A 27 -13.15 -0.32 0.52
N ALA A 28 -12.50 -0.11 1.67
CA ALA A 28 -12.54 1.15 2.42
C ALA A 28 -11.94 2.37 1.71
N ARG A 29 -11.20 2.15 0.61
CA ARG A 29 -10.55 3.22 -0.15
C ARG A 29 -11.33 3.66 -1.38
N GLN A 30 -12.49 3.07 -1.65
CA GLN A 30 -13.31 3.41 -2.80
C GLN A 30 -14.17 4.62 -2.47
N ASN A 31 -14.13 5.68 -3.27
CA ASN A 31 -15.09 6.80 -3.15
C ASN A 31 -16.25 6.70 -4.16
N ALA A 32 -16.28 5.65 -4.98
CA ALA A 32 -17.37 5.33 -5.89
C ALA A 32 -18.18 4.16 -5.32
N ALA A 33 -19.46 4.05 -5.71
CA ALA A 33 -20.32 2.95 -5.29
C ALA A 33 -19.67 1.60 -5.65
N THR A 34 -19.43 0.78 -4.64
CA THR A 34 -18.64 -0.45 -4.76
C THR A 34 -19.40 -1.64 -4.19
N SER A 35 -19.32 -2.77 -4.87
CA SER A 35 -19.79 -4.06 -4.35
C SER A 35 -18.65 -4.84 -3.69
N ALA A 36 -18.91 -5.34 -2.48
CA ALA A 36 -17.98 -6.20 -1.75
C ALA A 36 -18.61 -7.55 -1.38
N LEU A 37 -17.80 -8.60 -1.42
CA LEU A 37 -18.15 -9.95 -0.98
C LEU A 37 -17.18 -10.39 0.12
N LEU A 38 -17.68 -10.65 1.32
CA LEU A 38 -16.90 -11.15 2.44
C LEU A 38 -17.27 -12.61 2.72
N VAL A 39 -16.31 -13.50 2.52
CA VAL A 39 -16.44 -14.95 2.76
C VAL A 39 -15.75 -15.33 4.06
N GLY A 40 -16.33 -16.25 4.84
CA GLY A 40 -15.83 -16.58 6.16
C GLY A 40 -16.23 -15.52 7.19
N ALA A 41 -17.42 -14.94 7.04
CA ALA A 41 -17.94 -13.91 7.92
C ALA A 41 -18.32 -14.52 9.29
N ASP A 42 -17.78 -13.95 10.36
CA ASP A 42 -18.28 -14.20 11.72
C ASP A 42 -18.76 -12.89 12.34
N HIS A 43 -19.95 -12.92 12.96
CA HIS A 43 -20.59 -11.78 13.62
C HIS A 43 -19.73 -11.08 14.69
N SER A 44 -18.76 -11.79 15.26
CA SER A 44 -17.83 -11.27 16.27
C SER A 44 -16.46 -10.89 15.69
N SER A 45 -16.24 -11.08 14.38
CA SER A 45 -14.95 -10.84 13.76
C SER A 45 -14.69 -9.35 13.53
N ALA A 46 -13.44 -8.94 13.75
CA ALA A 46 -12.99 -7.59 13.42
C ALA A 46 -13.07 -7.29 11.91
N VAL A 47 -13.07 -8.32 11.03
CA VAL A 47 -13.17 -8.15 9.57
C VAL A 47 -14.57 -7.70 9.17
N VAL A 48 -15.62 -8.32 9.71
CA VAL A 48 -17.00 -7.87 9.47
C VAL A 48 -17.20 -6.45 9.99
N ALA A 49 -16.72 -6.15 11.20
CA ALA A 49 -16.77 -4.79 11.75
C ALA A 49 -16.06 -3.79 10.84
N ALA A 50 -14.82 -4.07 10.41
CA ALA A 50 -14.06 -3.19 9.52
C ALA A 50 -14.66 -3.06 8.11
N ALA A 51 -15.38 -4.06 7.62
CA ALA A 51 -16.07 -4.00 6.33
C ALA A 51 -17.37 -3.18 6.42
N VAL A 52 -18.11 -3.31 7.52
CA VAL A 52 -19.30 -2.48 7.78
C VAL A 52 -18.92 -1.02 8.02
N GLU A 53 -17.86 -0.76 8.78
CA GLU A 53 -17.33 0.61 9.00
C GLU A 53 -16.86 1.27 7.70
N ALA A 54 -16.49 0.47 6.69
CA ALA A 54 -16.01 0.96 5.40
C ALA A 54 -17.13 1.36 4.43
N LEU A 55 -18.40 1.03 4.73
CA LEU A 55 -19.53 1.31 3.83
C LEU A 55 -19.72 2.81 3.60
N LEU A 56 -19.86 3.19 2.33
CA LEU A 56 -20.30 4.50 1.89
C LEU A 56 -21.69 4.46 1.24
N PRO A 57 -22.33 5.62 1.03
CA PRO A 57 -23.58 5.68 0.27
C PRO A 57 -23.41 5.11 -1.15
N GLY A 58 -24.21 4.09 -1.49
CA GLY A 58 -24.16 3.40 -2.78
C GLY A 58 -23.49 2.04 -2.73
N ASP A 59 -22.73 1.75 -1.68
CA ASP A 59 -22.06 0.46 -1.53
C ASP A 59 -23.02 -0.67 -1.17
N THR A 60 -22.63 -1.88 -1.57
CA THR A 60 -23.31 -3.12 -1.18
C THR A 60 -22.29 -4.11 -0.63
N LEU A 61 -22.64 -4.79 0.45
CA LEU A 61 -21.79 -5.80 1.08
C LEU A 61 -22.55 -7.12 1.19
N THR A 62 -22.05 -8.16 0.56
CA THR A 62 -22.57 -9.53 0.69
C THR A 62 -21.71 -10.31 1.68
N LEU A 63 -22.34 -10.90 2.70
CA LEU A 63 -21.69 -11.72 3.71
C LEU A 63 -22.06 -13.20 3.52
N VAL A 64 -21.03 -14.06 3.44
CA VAL A 64 -21.16 -15.51 3.46
C VAL A 64 -20.60 -16.02 4.80
N PRO A 65 -21.39 -16.70 5.64
CA PRO A 65 -20.96 -17.18 6.95
C PRO A 65 -19.72 -18.06 6.90
N GLY A 66 -18.84 -17.91 7.89
CA GLY A 66 -17.74 -18.84 8.17
C GLY A 66 -18.18 -20.08 8.95
N VAL A 67 -17.23 -20.98 9.22
CA VAL A 67 -17.50 -22.27 9.89
C VAL A 67 -18.06 -22.09 11.31
N ASN A 68 -17.72 -20.97 11.96
CA ASN A 68 -18.10 -20.68 13.34
C ASN A 68 -19.34 -19.78 13.48
N SER A 69 -19.98 -19.42 12.37
CA SER A 69 -21.13 -18.53 12.36
C SER A 69 -22.30 -19.11 11.57
N SER A 70 -23.49 -18.53 11.76
CA SER A 70 -24.69 -18.88 11.00
C SER A 70 -25.30 -17.64 10.37
N THR A 71 -26.07 -17.84 9.32
CA THR A 71 -26.79 -16.77 8.62
C THR A 71 -27.70 -15.99 9.57
N ASP A 72 -28.35 -16.65 10.53
CA ASP A 72 -29.24 -16.00 11.50
C ASP A 72 -28.48 -15.13 12.50
N LEU A 73 -27.32 -15.59 12.99
CA LEU A 73 -26.47 -14.79 13.88
C LEU A 73 -25.95 -13.53 13.17
N LEU A 74 -25.51 -13.68 11.92
CA LEU A 74 -25.06 -12.54 11.10
C LEU A 74 -26.20 -11.57 10.79
N ARG A 75 -27.37 -12.05 10.34
CA ARG A 75 -28.53 -11.20 10.08
C ARG A 75 -28.97 -10.45 11.34
N GLY A 76 -29.03 -11.13 12.48
CA GLY A 76 -29.36 -10.52 13.77
C GLY A 76 -28.37 -9.42 14.15
N HIS A 77 -27.07 -9.68 14.01
CA HIS A 77 -26.01 -8.71 14.26
C HIS A 77 -26.15 -7.48 13.35
N ILE A 78 -26.23 -7.68 12.03
CA ILE A 78 -26.34 -6.60 11.03
C ILE A 78 -27.61 -5.76 11.24
N THR A 79 -28.75 -6.39 11.51
CA THR A 79 -30.00 -5.67 11.81
C THR A 79 -29.87 -4.83 13.08
N GLY A 80 -29.14 -5.34 14.08
CA GLY A 80 -28.84 -4.63 15.33
C GLY A 80 -27.97 -3.38 15.16
N LEU A 81 -27.22 -3.26 14.06
CA LEU A 81 -26.42 -2.07 13.74
C LEU A 81 -27.25 -0.91 13.15
N GLY A 82 -28.53 -1.14 12.86
CA GLY A 82 -29.47 -0.14 12.37
C GLY A 82 -29.80 -0.26 10.89
N SER A 83 -30.89 0.40 10.47
CA SER A 83 -31.43 0.28 9.11
C SER A 83 -30.45 0.71 8.02
N TRP A 84 -29.63 1.74 8.28
CA TRP A 84 -28.64 2.21 7.31
C TRP A 84 -27.66 1.11 6.86
N VAL A 85 -27.23 0.26 7.80
CA VAL A 85 -26.38 -0.91 7.51
C VAL A 85 -27.22 -2.03 6.90
N ALA A 86 -28.36 -2.35 7.52
CA ALA A 86 -29.20 -3.48 7.11
C ALA A 86 -29.67 -3.39 5.65
N ASP A 87 -29.93 -2.19 5.14
CA ASP A 87 -30.36 -1.97 3.76
C ASP A 87 -29.23 -2.21 2.73
N ARG A 88 -27.97 -2.22 3.16
CA ARG A 88 -26.76 -2.34 2.30
C ARG A 88 -26.04 -3.67 2.44
N VAL A 89 -26.33 -4.41 3.52
CA VAL A 89 -25.65 -5.66 3.82
C VAL A 89 -26.60 -6.84 3.57
N LYS A 90 -26.27 -7.66 2.57
CA LYS A 90 -26.98 -8.90 2.27
C LYS A 90 -26.26 -10.08 2.91
N VAL A 91 -26.96 -10.89 3.69
CA VAL A 91 -26.41 -12.14 4.25
C VAL A 91 -27.02 -13.33 3.49
N VAL A 92 -26.16 -14.11 2.83
CA VAL A 92 -26.53 -15.29 2.04
C VAL A 92 -26.10 -16.58 2.75
N GLU A 93 -26.75 -17.71 2.46
CA GLU A 93 -26.43 -18.98 3.13
C GLU A 93 -25.19 -19.65 2.54
N SER A 94 -24.97 -19.45 1.24
CA SER A 94 -23.89 -20.08 0.50
C SER A 94 -23.28 -19.12 -0.53
N LEU A 95 -22.05 -19.44 -0.96
CA LEU A 95 -21.35 -18.66 -1.97
C LEU A 95 -22.09 -18.66 -3.32
N ASP A 96 -22.86 -19.71 -3.63
CA ASP A 96 -23.61 -19.84 -4.90
C ASP A 96 -24.75 -18.81 -5.05
N GLU A 97 -25.16 -18.17 -3.95
CA GLU A 97 -26.15 -17.07 -3.93
C GLU A 97 -25.50 -15.68 -4.07
N ALA A 98 -24.17 -15.62 -4.02
CA ALA A 98 -23.42 -14.37 -4.17
C ALA A 98 -23.27 -13.99 -5.65
N GLN A 99 -23.22 -12.69 -5.89
CA GLN A 99 -22.89 -12.14 -7.20
C GLN A 99 -21.41 -11.77 -7.25
N PRO A 100 -20.79 -11.69 -8.45
CA PRO A 100 -19.47 -11.12 -8.59
C PRO A 100 -19.39 -9.71 -7.98
N ALA A 101 -18.27 -9.40 -7.36
CA ALA A 101 -18.04 -8.16 -6.63
C ALA A 101 -16.72 -7.48 -7.05
N ASP A 102 -16.64 -6.17 -6.85
CA ASP A 102 -15.45 -5.35 -7.11
C ASP A 102 -14.32 -5.65 -6.11
N VAL A 103 -14.70 -6.05 -4.89
CA VAL A 103 -13.75 -6.47 -3.84
C VAL A 103 -14.24 -7.74 -3.17
N VAL A 104 -13.42 -8.80 -3.21
CA VAL A 104 -13.68 -10.05 -2.49
C VAL A 104 -12.71 -10.15 -1.31
N ILE A 105 -13.21 -10.46 -0.12
CA ILE A 105 -12.44 -10.48 1.13
C ILE A 105 -12.63 -11.86 1.78
N VAL A 106 -11.52 -12.51 2.11
CA VAL A 106 -11.51 -13.72 2.94
C VAL A 106 -11.31 -13.30 4.40
N GLY A 107 -12.35 -13.47 5.22
CA GLY A 107 -12.38 -13.05 6.62
C GLY A 107 -11.51 -13.88 7.56
N GLU A 108 -11.24 -15.13 7.18
CA GLU A 108 -10.44 -16.06 7.98
C GLU A 108 -9.04 -16.29 7.37
N PRO A 109 -7.95 -16.27 8.17
CA PRO A 109 -6.63 -16.55 7.64
C PRO A 109 -6.49 -18.00 7.17
N LEU A 110 -5.87 -18.20 6.01
CA LEU A 110 -5.63 -19.53 5.46
C LEU A 110 -4.50 -20.23 6.24
N THR A 111 -4.84 -21.34 6.92
CA THR A 111 -3.89 -22.19 7.66
C THR A 111 -3.64 -23.56 7.03
N GLY A 112 -4.38 -23.90 5.98
CA GLY A 112 -4.37 -25.21 5.33
C GLY A 112 -3.17 -25.50 4.43
N THR A 113 -3.38 -26.44 3.51
CA THR A 113 -2.41 -26.87 2.50
C THR A 113 -2.31 -25.88 1.34
N ALA A 114 -1.28 -26.03 0.51
CA ALA A 114 -1.16 -25.26 -0.73
C ALA A 114 -2.30 -25.55 -1.72
N GLU A 115 -2.80 -26.78 -1.76
CA GLU A 115 -3.87 -27.21 -2.68
C GLU A 115 -5.22 -26.63 -2.27
N GLU A 116 -5.54 -26.64 -0.98
CA GLU A 116 -6.73 -25.99 -0.43
C GLU A 116 -6.74 -24.49 -0.71
N ALA A 117 -5.59 -23.81 -0.50
CA ALA A 117 -5.46 -22.39 -0.78
C ALA A 117 -5.68 -22.07 -2.26
N ARG A 118 -5.08 -22.86 -3.17
CA ARG A 118 -5.27 -22.68 -4.62
C ARG A 118 -6.72 -22.92 -5.03
N THR A 119 -7.32 -23.99 -4.55
CA THR A 119 -8.72 -24.34 -4.85
C THR A 119 -9.67 -23.23 -4.41
N LEU A 120 -9.44 -22.66 -3.22
CA LEU A 120 -10.22 -21.52 -2.74
C LEU A 120 -10.04 -20.28 -3.63
N ILE A 121 -8.81 -19.96 -4.02
CA ILE A 121 -8.53 -18.82 -4.92
C ILE A 121 -9.23 -19.01 -6.27
N ASP A 122 -9.11 -20.20 -6.87
CA ASP A 122 -9.75 -20.52 -8.16
C ASP A 122 -11.29 -20.46 -8.06
N GLN A 123 -11.86 -20.89 -6.93
CA GLN A 123 -13.30 -20.79 -6.68
C GLN A 123 -13.74 -19.32 -6.54
N LEU A 124 -13.02 -18.52 -5.74
CA LEU A 124 -13.34 -17.11 -5.51
C LEU A 124 -13.08 -16.25 -6.75
N GLY A 125 -12.18 -16.68 -7.63
CA GLY A 125 -11.93 -16.01 -8.91
C GLY A 125 -13.19 -15.85 -9.78
N LYS A 126 -14.19 -16.73 -9.61
CA LYS A 126 -15.48 -16.67 -10.32
C LYS A 126 -16.41 -15.57 -9.81
N TYR A 127 -16.12 -15.02 -8.64
CA TYR A 127 -16.89 -13.97 -7.97
C TYR A 127 -16.16 -12.62 -8.00
N LEU A 128 -15.11 -12.50 -8.82
CA LEU A 128 -14.44 -11.24 -9.08
C LEU A 128 -15.02 -10.62 -10.35
N ALA A 129 -15.45 -9.37 -10.24
CA ALA A 129 -15.72 -8.54 -11.42
C ALA A 129 -14.41 -8.21 -12.16
N ASP A 130 -14.51 -7.63 -13.35
CA ASP A 130 -13.34 -7.20 -14.10
C ASP A 130 -12.56 -6.11 -13.34
N GLY A 131 -11.24 -6.28 -13.21
CA GLY A 131 -10.38 -5.39 -12.42
C GLY A 131 -10.50 -5.52 -10.91
N ALA A 132 -11.36 -6.41 -10.41
CA ALA A 132 -11.62 -6.61 -8.99
C ALA A 132 -10.39 -7.12 -8.20
N VAL A 133 -10.43 -6.96 -6.88
CA VAL A 133 -9.35 -7.39 -5.98
C VAL A 133 -9.84 -8.44 -5.00
N LEU A 134 -9.08 -9.52 -4.90
CA LEU A 134 -9.22 -10.53 -3.85
C LEU A 134 -8.22 -10.24 -2.71
N SER A 135 -8.72 -10.02 -1.51
CA SER A 135 -7.94 -9.79 -0.29
C SER A 135 -8.01 -11.01 0.63
N LEU A 136 -6.85 -11.56 0.98
CA LEU A 136 -6.75 -12.76 1.81
C LEU A 136 -5.48 -12.74 2.67
N ALA A 137 -5.48 -13.49 3.76
CA ALA A 137 -4.36 -13.50 4.70
C ALA A 137 -3.89 -14.91 5.04
N ALA A 138 -2.61 -15.04 5.39
CA ALA A 138 -2.08 -16.25 6.02
C ALA A 138 -1.15 -15.87 7.18
N PRO A 139 -0.99 -16.74 8.20
CA PRO A 139 0.04 -16.59 9.21
C PRO A 139 1.43 -16.44 8.59
N ALA A 140 2.16 -15.40 9.00
CA ALA A 140 3.49 -15.08 8.46
C ALA A 140 4.64 -15.87 9.13
N GLY A 141 4.36 -16.64 10.18
CA GLY A 141 5.35 -17.42 10.92
C GLY A 141 5.63 -18.81 10.31
N PRO A 142 6.86 -19.33 10.42
CA PRO A 142 7.19 -20.67 9.93
C PRO A 142 6.39 -21.75 10.67
N GLY A 143 6.02 -22.81 9.96
CA GLY A 143 5.29 -23.96 10.51
C GLY A 143 3.85 -23.67 10.94
N ARG A 144 3.31 -22.48 10.63
CA ARG A 144 1.95 -22.06 11.00
C ARG A 144 0.89 -22.45 9.97
N THR A 145 1.31 -22.90 8.79
CA THR A 145 0.44 -23.35 7.71
C THR A 145 1.00 -24.64 7.11
N GLN A 146 0.15 -25.45 6.48
CA GLN A 146 0.57 -26.66 5.76
C GLN A 146 0.97 -26.36 4.30
N GLY A 147 1.40 -25.13 4.01
CA GLY A 147 1.79 -24.69 2.66
C GLY A 147 0.95 -23.54 2.09
N ALA A 148 -0.20 -23.19 2.70
CA ALA A 148 -1.02 -22.08 2.25
C ALA A 148 -0.23 -20.76 2.15
N ALA A 149 0.59 -20.42 3.15
CA ALA A 149 1.38 -19.18 3.11
C ALA A 149 2.38 -19.13 1.94
N ALA A 150 2.96 -20.29 1.57
CA ALA A 150 3.86 -20.38 0.43
C ALA A 150 3.10 -20.28 -0.91
N GLU A 151 1.90 -20.85 -0.99
CA GLU A 151 1.02 -20.67 -2.15
C GLU A 151 0.60 -19.21 -2.31
N LEU A 152 0.18 -18.52 -1.24
CA LEU A 152 -0.18 -17.11 -1.32
C LEU A 152 0.99 -16.23 -1.74
N PHE A 153 2.21 -16.57 -1.31
CA PHE A 153 3.41 -15.88 -1.77
C PHE A 153 3.64 -16.08 -3.27
N ARG A 154 3.43 -17.29 -3.80
CA ARG A 154 3.50 -17.56 -5.25
C ARG A 154 2.44 -16.77 -6.02
N GLN A 155 1.18 -16.83 -5.56
CA GLN A 155 0.07 -16.11 -6.19
C GLN A 155 0.30 -14.59 -6.17
N GLY A 156 0.83 -14.06 -5.06
CA GLY A 156 1.21 -12.65 -4.96
C GLY A 156 2.36 -12.25 -5.88
N ALA A 157 3.26 -13.16 -6.27
CA ALA A 157 4.30 -12.86 -7.25
C ALA A 157 3.76 -12.78 -8.69
N LEU A 158 2.65 -13.48 -8.97
CA LEU A 158 2.04 -13.53 -10.30
C LEU A 158 0.94 -12.47 -10.49
N PHE A 159 0.10 -12.29 -9.47
CA PHE A 159 -1.15 -11.52 -9.53
C PHE A 159 -1.24 -10.45 -8.44
N GLY A 160 -0.17 -10.24 -7.67
CA GLY A 160 -0.19 -9.36 -6.51
C GLY A 160 -0.21 -7.89 -6.89
N VAL A 161 -1.22 -7.19 -6.40
CA VAL A 161 -1.35 -5.72 -6.45
C VAL A 161 -1.11 -5.07 -5.09
N GLY A 162 -0.67 -5.86 -4.11
CA GLY A 162 -0.26 -5.39 -2.79
C GLY A 162 -0.01 -6.52 -1.81
N SER A 163 0.85 -6.26 -0.83
CA SER A 163 1.03 -7.15 0.31
C SER A 163 1.41 -6.36 1.55
N ASP A 164 0.73 -6.65 2.66
CA ASP A 164 0.91 -5.97 3.93
C ASP A 164 1.25 -7.00 5.02
N LEU A 165 2.39 -6.83 5.68
CA LEU A 165 2.75 -7.61 6.86
C LEU A 165 2.18 -6.92 8.11
N VAL A 166 1.32 -7.62 8.84
CA VAL A 166 0.71 -7.16 10.09
C VAL A 166 1.41 -7.84 11.26
N VAL A 167 2.50 -7.22 11.73
CA VAL A 167 3.27 -7.76 12.87
C VAL A 167 2.49 -7.66 14.18
N ARG A 168 1.67 -6.62 14.35
CA ARG A 168 0.79 -6.44 15.52
C ARG A 168 -0.53 -7.21 15.33
N ASN A 169 -0.40 -8.52 15.12
CA ASN A 169 -1.48 -9.49 15.17
C ASN A 169 -0.96 -10.74 15.90
N GLN A 170 -1.81 -11.50 16.57
CA GLN A 170 -1.43 -12.78 17.18
C GLN A 170 -2.20 -13.90 16.47
N PRO A 171 -1.56 -14.65 15.55
CA PRO A 171 -0.16 -14.54 15.14
C PRO A 171 0.03 -13.41 14.13
N PRO A 172 1.28 -13.00 13.81
CA PRO A 172 1.51 -12.09 12.72
C PRO A 172 0.90 -12.62 11.42
N LEU A 173 0.18 -11.78 10.69
CA LEU A 173 -0.46 -12.13 9.43
C LEU A 173 0.22 -11.41 8.27
N ARG A 174 0.27 -12.05 7.11
CA ARG A 174 0.55 -11.38 5.84
C ARG A 174 -0.73 -11.36 5.02
N VAL A 175 -1.17 -10.15 4.68
CA VAL A 175 -2.30 -9.91 3.79
C VAL A 175 -1.77 -9.79 2.36
N HIS A 176 -2.45 -10.45 1.43
CA HIS A 176 -2.19 -10.44 0.00
C HIS A 176 -3.41 -9.85 -0.70
N LYS A 177 -3.16 -8.99 -1.68
CA LYS A 177 -4.16 -8.40 -2.56
C LYS A 177 -3.86 -8.89 -3.97
N LEU A 178 -4.78 -9.65 -4.54
CA LEU A 178 -4.61 -10.31 -5.85
C LEU A 178 -5.60 -9.73 -6.85
N ARG A 179 -5.18 -9.57 -8.10
CA ARG A 179 -6.01 -9.15 -9.23
C ARG A 179 -5.67 -10.00 -10.44
N PHE A 180 -6.70 -10.61 -11.05
CA PHE A 180 -6.52 -11.56 -12.16
C PHE A 180 -6.87 -10.98 -13.53
N SER A 181 -7.57 -9.85 -13.59
CA SER A 181 -7.87 -9.11 -14.81
C SER A 181 -7.42 -7.65 -14.70
N PRO A 182 -7.01 -6.99 -15.80
CA PRO A 182 -6.61 -5.58 -15.76
C PRO A 182 -7.74 -4.70 -15.23
N ALA A 183 -7.40 -3.72 -14.38
CA ALA A 183 -8.36 -2.74 -13.90
C ALA A 183 -8.30 -1.47 -14.76
N GLU A 184 -9.44 -0.85 -15.02
CA GLU A 184 -9.53 0.41 -15.75
C GLU A 184 -8.72 1.53 -15.06
N VAL A 185 -8.07 2.36 -15.86
CA VAL A 185 -7.20 3.45 -15.34
C VAL A 185 -8.03 4.50 -14.61
N SER A 186 -9.24 4.78 -15.11
CA SER A 186 -10.17 5.75 -14.53
C SER A 186 -10.58 5.39 -13.09
N THR A 187 -10.60 4.11 -12.73
CA THR A 187 -10.85 3.65 -11.36
C THR A 187 -9.84 4.24 -10.38
N ALA A 188 -8.59 4.48 -10.78
CA ALA A 188 -7.59 5.05 -9.88
C ALA A 188 -7.96 6.47 -9.41
N ALA A 189 -8.67 7.24 -10.23
CA ALA A 189 -9.05 8.62 -9.91
C ALA A 189 -10.08 8.71 -8.77
N THR A 190 -10.88 7.66 -8.56
CA THR A 190 -11.88 7.60 -7.49
C THR A 190 -11.35 7.01 -6.19
N LEU A 191 -10.10 6.51 -6.17
CA LEU A 191 -9.51 5.91 -4.99
C LEU A 191 -9.02 6.97 -4.00
N ALA A 192 -9.27 6.72 -2.72
CA ALA A 192 -8.49 7.31 -1.64
C ALA A 192 -7.12 6.60 -1.51
N PRO A 193 -6.10 7.27 -0.95
CA PRO A 193 -4.84 6.64 -0.59
C PRO A 193 -5.04 5.38 0.27
N ALA A 194 -4.41 4.27 -0.12
CA ALA A 194 -4.57 3.01 0.60
C ALA A 194 -4.03 3.08 2.04
N PHE A 195 -4.73 2.39 2.96
CA PHE A 195 -4.16 2.06 4.26
C PHE A 195 -2.94 1.14 4.08
N ARG A 196 -1.83 1.47 4.77
CA ARG A 196 -0.59 0.68 4.73
C ARG A 196 -0.13 0.37 6.15
N THR A 197 0.14 -0.90 6.44
CA THR A 197 0.64 -1.32 7.76
C THR A 197 2.06 -0.83 8.05
N SER A 198 2.78 -0.46 6.98
CA SER A 198 4.09 0.16 7.07
C SER A 198 4.06 1.58 7.62
N SER A 199 2.93 2.30 7.59
CA SER A 199 2.79 3.61 8.23
C SER A 199 2.27 3.42 9.66
N VAL A 200 3.14 3.66 10.65
CA VAL A 200 2.83 3.43 12.08
C VAL A 200 2.49 4.76 12.74
N PRO A 201 1.28 4.93 13.31
CA PRO A 201 0.90 6.19 13.92
C PRO A 201 1.73 6.48 15.18
N LEU A 202 2.26 7.71 15.28
CA LEU A 202 2.94 8.26 16.45
C LEU A 202 2.08 9.31 17.15
N THR A 203 1.49 10.21 16.38
CA THR A 203 0.46 11.18 16.81
C THR A 203 -0.70 11.17 15.80
N ARG A 204 -1.70 12.05 15.97
CA ARG A 204 -2.81 12.20 15.00
C ARG A 204 -2.37 12.62 13.59
N THR A 205 -1.25 13.35 13.48
CA THR A 205 -0.79 13.95 12.21
C THR A 205 0.60 13.47 11.80
N MET A 206 1.28 12.71 12.66
CA MET A 206 2.63 12.21 12.41
C MET A 206 2.65 10.70 12.52
N HIS A 207 3.04 10.05 11.43
CA HIS A 207 3.38 8.64 11.44
C HIS A 207 4.89 8.44 11.29
N ILE A 208 5.31 7.19 11.43
CA ILE A 208 6.66 6.74 11.14
C ILE A 208 6.59 5.49 10.28
N ASP A 209 7.44 5.41 9.28
CA ASP A 209 7.57 4.21 8.48
C ASP A 209 8.09 3.04 9.33
N SER A 210 7.64 1.82 9.03
CA SER A 210 8.01 0.61 9.78
C SER A 210 9.51 0.33 9.72
N ASN A 211 10.21 0.79 8.67
CA ASN A 211 11.67 0.76 8.63
C ASN A 211 12.30 1.63 9.75
N GLY A 212 11.68 2.76 10.07
CA GLY A 212 12.08 3.62 11.18
C GLY A 212 11.84 2.99 12.54
N VAL A 213 10.70 2.33 12.73
CA VAL A 213 10.42 1.56 13.96
C VAL A 213 11.45 0.46 14.16
N ALA A 214 11.77 -0.30 13.10
CA ALA A 214 12.79 -1.34 13.16
C ALA A 214 14.18 -0.76 13.46
N ALA A 215 14.59 0.31 12.79
CA ALA A 215 15.89 0.94 12.99
C ALA A 215 16.04 1.56 14.40
N ALA A 216 15.00 2.21 14.91
CA ALA A 216 14.95 2.72 16.28
C ALA A 216 15.01 1.58 17.31
N GLY A 217 14.29 0.48 17.08
CA GLY A 217 14.34 -0.71 17.94
C GLY A 217 15.73 -1.33 18.00
N ILE A 218 16.41 -1.46 16.85
CA ILE A 218 17.78 -1.98 16.77
C ILE A 218 18.76 -1.08 17.54
N THR A 219 18.69 0.24 17.34
CA THR A 219 19.58 1.19 18.04
C THR A 219 19.38 1.18 19.55
N LEU A 220 18.12 1.16 20.02
CA LEU A 220 17.82 1.00 21.45
C LEU A 220 18.26 -0.35 22.01
N GLY A 221 18.12 -1.43 21.24
CA GLY A 221 18.60 -2.76 21.60
C GLY A 221 20.13 -2.80 21.78
N LEU A 222 20.87 -2.18 20.86
CA LEU A 222 22.33 -2.03 20.97
C LEU A 222 22.72 -1.20 22.20
N ALA A 223 21.96 -0.14 22.52
CA ALA A 223 22.17 0.63 23.74
C ALA A 223 21.99 -0.22 25.00
N ALA A 224 20.92 -1.02 25.07
CA ALA A 224 20.66 -1.91 26.20
C ALA A 224 21.77 -2.97 26.35
N LEU A 225 22.23 -3.56 25.23
CA LEU A 225 23.35 -4.51 25.22
C LEU A 225 24.66 -3.87 25.69
N ALA A 226 24.99 -2.67 25.19
CA ALA A 226 26.18 -1.94 25.62
C ALA A 226 26.13 -1.60 27.12
N ARG A 227 24.96 -1.19 27.63
CA ARG A 227 24.74 -0.90 29.05
C ARG A 227 24.93 -2.16 29.91
N ARG A 228 24.42 -3.30 29.45
CA ARG A 228 24.55 -4.60 30.14
C ARG A 228 25.99 -5.11 30.13
N ALA A 229 26.70 -4.97 29.01
CA ALA A 229 28.08 -5.45 28.87
C ALA A 229 29.09 -4.59 29.65
N ARG A 230 28.88 -3.27 29.74
CA ARG A 230 29.76 -2.33 30.46
C ARG A 230 28.97 -1.31 31.29
N PRO A 231 28.46 -1.68 32.48
CA PRO A 231 27.57 -0.84 33.28
C PRO A 231 28.18 0.47 33.81
N GLN A 232 29.51 0.60 33.87
CA GLN A 232 30.16 1.85 34.27
C GLN A 232 30.46 2.77 33.09
N SER A 233 30.41 2.25 31.86
CA SER A 233 30.69 3.02 30.66
C SER A 233 29.48 3.86 30.23
N LYS A 234 29.75 5.05 29.69
CA LYS A 234 28.73 5.91 29.06
C LYS A 234 28.52 5.61 27.56
N LEU A 235 29.22 4.61 27.00
CA LEU A 235 29.14 4.27 25.57
C LEU A 235 27.72 3.91 25.09
N TRP A 236 26.87 3.39 25.97
CA TRP A 236 25.47 3.09 25.64
C TRP A 236 24.64 4.35 25.27
N LEU A 237 25.08 5.55 25.68
CA LEU A 237 24.39 6.80 25.34
C LEU A 237 24.43 7.09 23.85
N VAL A 238 25.48 6.70 23.13
CA VAL A 238 25.62 6.98 21.70
C VAL A 238 24.48 6.33 20.90
N PRO A 239 24.28 5.00 20.93
CA PRO A 239 23.15 4.37 20.22
C PRO A 239 21.78 4.80 20.78
N ALA A 240 21.67 5.10 22.08
CA ALA A 240 20.43 5.60 22.67
C ALA A 240 20.03 6.97 22.10
N LEU A 241 20.98 7.90 22.00
CA LEU A 241 20.76 9.24 21.45
C LEU A 241 20.54 9.21 19.93
N LEU A 242 21.11 8.24 19.22
CA LEU A 242 20.90 8.05 17.78
C LEU A 242 19.52 7.48 17.42
N ALA A 243 18.81 6.86 18.36
CA ALA A 243 17.51 6.25 18.08
C ALA A 243 16.47 7.29 17.59
N ALA A 244 16.46 8.48 18.19
CA ALA A 244 15.53 9.56 17.84
C ALA A 244 15.75 10.13 16.42
N PRO A 245 16.96 10.59 16.02
CA PRO A 245 17.18 11.07 14.65
C PRO A 245 17.03 9.96 13.60
N VAL A 246 17.39 8.71 13.91
CA VAL A 246 17.11 7.57 13.03
C VAL A 246 15.62 7.40 12.82
N ALA A 247 14.80 7.47 13.89
CA ALA A 247 13.36 7.42 13.77
C ALA A 247 12.80 8.61 12.97
N ALA A 248 13.29 9.83 13.23
CA ALA A 248 12.83 11.06 12.59
C ALA A 248 13.12 11.11 11.08
N PHE A 249 14.17 10.41 10.62
CA PHE A 249 14.44 10.23 9.19
C PHE A 249 13.29 9.52 8.46
N PHE A 250 12.66 8.55 9.12
CA PHE A 250 11.56 7.75 8.58
C PHE A 250 10.17 8.34 8.90
N ARG A 251 10.10 9.61 9.33
CA ARG A 251 8.84 10.26 9.61
C ARG A 251 7.96 10.32 8.37
N ASP A 252 6.67 10.21 8.59
CA ASP A 252 5.66 10.12 7.54
C ASP A 252 4.45 10.96 7.96
N PRO A 253 4.52 12.30 7.84
CA PRO A 253 3.40 13.15 8.21
C PRO A 253 2.18 12.86 7.33
N GLU A 254 1.00 12.99 7.91
CA GLU A 254 -0.24 13.06 7.13
C GLU A 254 -0.30 14.37 6.35
N ARG A 255 -0.89 14.31 5.16
CA ARG A 255 -0.87 15.41 4.20
C ARG A 255 -2.23 15.57 3.55
N ASP A 256 -2.64 16.83 3.43
CA ASP A 256 -3.79 17.20 2.61
C ASP A 256 -3.37 17.14 1.15
N VAL A 257 -4.05 16.26 0.40
CA VAL A 257 -3.81 16.06 -1.03
C VAL A 257 -4.77 16.96 -1.81
N PRO A 258 -4.27 17.86 -2.68
CA PRO A 258 -5.11 18.66 -3.56
C PRO A 258 -6.10 17.82 -4.36
N THR A 259 -7.38 18.20 -4.36
CA THR A 259 -8.48 17.46 -4.99
C THR A 259 -8.60 17.69 -6.49
N ASP A 260 -8.03 18.78 -7.04
CA ASP A 260 -8.09 19.12 -8.48
C ASP A 260 -7.56 17.97 -9.35
N PRO A 261 -8.38 17.29 -10.16
CA PRO A 261 -7.96 16.16 -10.98
C PRO A 261 -6.81 16.50 -11.94
N ALA A 262 -6.74 17.73 -12.44
CA ALA A 262 -5.68 18.17 -13.36
C ALA A 262 -4.36 18.52 -12.66
N ALA A 263 -4.34 18.60 -11.33
CA ALA A 263 -3.16 18.97 -10.57
C ALA A 263 -2.21 17.77 -10.39
N VAL A 264 -0.94 17.98 -10.76
CA VAL A 264 0.18 17.08 -10.49
C VAL A 264 0.88 17.56 -9.22
N ILE A 265 0.97 16.71 -8.22
CA ILE A 265 1.62 17.06 -6.94
C ILE A 265 3.05 16.54 -6.89
N SER A 266 3.89 17.15 -6.05
CA SER A 266 5.25 16.66 -5.86
C SER A 266 5.26 15.22 -5.35
N ALA A 267 6.12 14.37 -5.90
CA ALA A 267 6.32 13.01 -5.40
C ALA A 267 7.18 12.94 -4.13
N ALA A 268 7.84 14.06 -3.77
CA ALA A 268 8.91 14.14 -2.79
C ALA A 268 8.95 15.50 -2.05
N ASP A 269 9.45 15.51 -0.82
CA ASP A 269 9.82 16.76 -0.14
C ASP A 269 11.21 17.20 -0.57
N GLY A 270 11.40 18.46 -0.90
CA GLY A 270 12.74 18.90 -1.23
C GLY A 270 12.81 20.23 -1.94
N LYS A 271 13.86 20.36 -2.76
CA LYS A 271 14.13 21.54 -3.58
C LYS A 271 14.12 21.14 -5.05
N VAL A 272 13.40 21.89 -5.89
CA VAL A 272 13.41 21.71 -7.35
C VAL A 272 14.82 21.99 -7.88
N LEU A 273 15.42 21.00 -8.53
CA LEU A 273 16.74 21.09 -9.16
C LEU A 273 16.65 21.53 -10.62
N SER A 274 15.69 20.98 -11.35
CA SER A 274 15.51 21.27 -12.77
C SER A 274 14.06 21.08 -13.20
N VAL A 275 13.68 21.83 -14.23
CA VAL A 275 12.41 21.75 -14.96
C VAL A 275 12.80 21.78 -16.43
N GLU A 276 12.70 20.64 -17.11
CA GLU A 276 13.28 20.44 -18.44
C GLU A 276 12.33 19.65 -19.33
N ARG A 277 12.36 19.92 -20.64
CA ARG A 277 11.73 19.05 -21.64
C ARG A 277 12.79 18.12 -22.22
N MET A 278 12.48 16.82 -22.30
CA MET A 278 13.40 15.82 -22.82
C MET A 278 12.67 14.59 -23.35
N ARG A 279 13.30 13.86 -24.27
CA ARG A 279 12.86 12.52 -24.65
C ARG A 279 13.56 11.47 -23.79
N ASP A 280 12.84 10.41 -23.47
CA ASP A 280 13.36 9.30 -22.67
C ASP A 280 12.77 7.98 -23.17
N GLU A 281 13.57 7.24 -23.94
CA GLU A 281 13.15 6.02 -24.65
C GLU A 281 12.60 4.94 -23.71
N ARG A 282 12.91 5.01 -22.41
CA ARG A 282 12.38 4.11 -21.38
C ARG A 282 10.87 4.19 -21.22
N PHE A 283 10.27 5.34 -21.50
CA PHE A 283 8.84 5.60 -21.31
C PHE A 283 8.08 5.80 -22.62
N GLY A 284 8.79 5.75 -23.76
CA GLY A 284 8.22 5.94 -25.09
C GLY A 284 8.98 6.98 -25.93
N PRO A 285 8.54 7.20 -27.18
CA PRO A 285 9.19 8.13 -28.11
C PRO A 285 8.83 9.62 -27.87
N ASP A 286 7.82 9.86 -27.02
CA ASP A 286 7.26 11.19 -26.79
C ASP A 286 8.21 12.09 -25.97
N GLU A 287 7.96 13.39 -26.02
CA GLU A 287 8.68 14.36 -25.19
C GLU A 287 8.00 14.47 -23.82
N PHE A 288 8.82 14.51 -22.77
CA PHE A 288 8.39 14.60 -21.38
C PHE A 288 8.85 15.91 -20.74
N LEU A 289 7.97 16.53 -19.95
CA LEU A 289 8.32 17.53 -18.95
C LEU A 289 8.84 16.80 -17.72
N ARG A 290 10.14 16.94 -17.44
CA ARG A 290 10.81 16.41 -16.25
C ARG A 290 10.95 17.48 -15.18
N ILE A 291 10.45 17.19 -13.97
CA ILE A 291 10.67 18.00 -12.77
C ILE A 291 11.47 17.17 -11.77
N ALA A 292 12.72 17.57 -11.52
CA ALA A 292 13.63 16.87 -10.61
C ALA A 292 13.65 17.55 -9.23
N VAL A 293 13.42 16.78 -8.17
CA VAL A 293 13.37 17.27 -6.78
C VAL A 293 14.46 16.58 -5.95
N PHE A 294 15.34 17.38 -5.34
CA PHE A 294 16.34 16.89 -4.40
C PHE A 294 15.81 16.87 -2.98
N LEU A 295 15.92 15.72 -2.32
CA LEU A 295 15.56 15.49 -0.93
C LEU A 295 16.83 15.41 -0.08
N SER A 296 17.04 16.38 0.80
CA SER A 296 18.10 16.33 1.81
C SER A 296 17.81 15.27 2.88
N VAL A 297 18.77 14.97 3.76
CA VAL A 297 18.57 14.05 4.90
C VAL A 297 17.53 14.55 5.91
N PHE A 298 17.20 15.83 5.88
CA PHE A 298 16.21 16.44 6.76
C PHE A 298 14.81 16.48 6.15
N ASP A 299 14.65 16.18 4.87
CA ASP A 299 13.33 16.13 4.23
C ASP A 299 12.61 14.80 4.56
N VAL A 300 11.36 14.62 4.12
CA VAL A 300 10.64 13.35 4.26
C VAL A 300 10.94 12.46 3.06
N HIS A 301 11.41 11.24 3.32
CA HIS A 301 11.82 10.31 2.26
C HIS A 301 10.75 9.31 1.83
N VAL A 302 9.56 9.35 2.44
CA VAL A 302 8.39 8.60 1.95
C VAL A 302 7.87 9.29 0.69
N ASN A 303 7.94 8.60 -0.44
CA ASN A 303 7.50 9.11 -1.73
C ASN A 303 6.02 8.81 -1.97
N ARG A 304 5.37 9.74 -2.69
CA ARG A 304 3.93 9.70 -2.98
C ARG A 304 3.68 9.75 -4.48
N ALA A 305 2.59 9.14 -4.93
CA ALA A 305 2.18 9.18 -6.32
C ALA A 305 1.78 10.63 -6.69
N PRO A 306 2.37 11.23 -7.74
CA PRO A 306 2.09 12.61 -8.12
C PRO A 306 0.71 12.78 -8.78
N VAL A 307 0.16 11.68 -9.31
CA VAL A 307 -1.13 11.59 -9.99
C VAL A 307 -1.78 10.24 -9.65
N ALA A 308 -3.08 10.11 -9.92
CA ALA A 308 -3.74 8.81 -9.89
C ALA A 308 -3.41 8.02 -11.16
N GLY A 309 -3.26 6.70 -11.04
CA GLY A 309 -2.98 5.85 -12.20
C GLY A 309 -2.70 4.40 -11.84
N ARG A 310 -2.52 3.58 -12.87
CA ARG A 310 -2.17 2.17 -12.77
C ARG A 310 -0.66 2.01 -12.96
N VAL A 311 0.02 1.28 -12.07
CA VAL A 311 1.43 0.94 -12.26
C VAL A 311 1.54 0.00 -13.47
N ALA A 312 2.02 0.53 -14.59
CA ALA A 312 2.19 -0.20 -15.84
C ALA A 312 3.52 -0.96 -15.87
N ASP A 313 4.57 -0.37 -15.31
CA ASP A 313 5.89 -1.01 -15.25
C ASP A 313 6.69 -0.55 -14.03
N TYR A 314 7.63 -1.41 -13.61
CA TYR A 314 8.63 -1.12 -12.61
C TYR A 314 9.95 -1.81 -12.97
N PHE A 315 11.01 -1.02 -13.07
CA PHE A 315 12.35 -1.55 -13.32
C PHE A 315 13.42 -0.71 -12.61
N VAL A 316 14.59 -1.31 -12.43
CA VAL A 316 15.75 -0.69 -11.79
C VAL A 316 16.90 -0.67 -12.78
N GLU A 317 17.51 0.50 -12.94
CA GLU A 317 18.77 0.64 -13.64
C GLU A 317 19.92 0.68 -12.63
N GLU A 318 20.94 -0.13 -12.90
CA GLU A 318 22.19 -0.12 -12.16
C GLU A 318 23.00 1.15 -12.44
N GLY A 319 23.84 1.56 -11.50
CA GLY A 319 24.59 2.79 -11.62
C GLY A 319 25.44 3.14 -10.40
N GLY A 320 25.85 4.40 -10.35
CA GLY A 320 26.66 4.97 -9.28
C GLY A 320 25.86 5.48 -8.07
N TYR A 321 26.58 6.20 -7.21
CA TYR A 321 26.06 6.84 -6.00
C TYR A 321 26.66 8.26 -5.85
N ALA A 322 26.70 9.02 -6.94
CA ALA A 322 27.13 10.41 -6.92
C ALA A 322 26.18 11.26 -6.06
N ASN A 323 26.61 12.47 -5.69
CA ASN A 323 25.75 13.43 -5.00
C ASN A 323 24.49 13.71 -5.83
N ALA A 324 23.32 13.43 -5.26
CA ALA A 324 22.02 13.54 -5.93
C ALA A 324 21.65 14.96 -6.37
N ALA A 325 22.37 15.99 -5.90
CA ALA A 325 22.21 17.38 -6.33
C ALA A 325 23.03 17.77 -7.56
N THR A 326 23.86 16.88 -8.12
CA THR A 326 24.74 17.19 -9.27
C THR A 326 24.34 16.41 -10.52
N ALA A 327 24.80 16.87 -11.69
CA ALA A 327 24.55 16.20 -12.97
C ALA A 327 25.09 14.76 -13.02
N ALA A 328 26.10 14.41 -12.22
CA ALA A 328 26.60 13.05 -12.14
C ALA A 328 25.54 12.04 -11.63
N ALA A 329 24.50 12.51 -10.95
CA ALA A 329 23.41 11.68 -10.44
C ALA A 329 22.48 11.14 -11.55
N GLU A 330 22.58 11.61 -12.79
CA GLU A 330 21.85 11.00 -13.92
C GLU A 330 22.25 9.52 -14.12
N HIS A 331 23.48 9.16 -13.75
CA HIS A 331 24.02 7.79 -13.85
C HIS A 331 23.96 7.02 -12.52
N ASN A 332 23.23 7.53 -11.53
CA ASN A 332 23.02 6.80 -10.29
C ASN A 332 22.02 5.66 -10.47
N VAL A 333 22.07 4.69 -9.56
CA VAL A 333 21.02 3.67 -9.45
C VAL A 333 19.66 4.35 -9.37
N ALA A 334 18.74 3.95 -10.24
CA ALA A 334 17.44 4.55 -10.39
C ALA A 334 16.36 3.47 -10.47
N ALA A 335 15.31 3.60 -9.67
CA ALA A 335 14.12 2.77 -9.81
C ALA A 335 13.00 3.61 -10.42
N TYR A 336 12.42 3.10 -11.49
CA TYR A 336 11.36 3.76 -12.24
C TYR A 336 10.04 3.09 -11.95
N THR A 337 9.03 3.88 -11.60
CA THR A 337 7.63 3.45 -11.54
C THR A 337 6.90 4.17 -12.64
N VAL A 338 6.44 3.42 -13.64
CA VAL A 338 5.71 3.95 -14.80
C VAL A 338 4.23 3.79 -14.53
N LEU A 339 3.49 4.89 -14.61
CA LEU A 339 2.05 4.96 -14.43
C LEU A 339 1.37 5.16 -15.78
N ASP A 340 0.38 4.32 -16.04
CA ASP A 340 -0.64 4.57 -17.04
C ASP A 340 -1.77 5.39 -16.38
N THR A 341 -2.11 6.52 -16.99
CA THR A 341 -3.02 7.53 -16.43
C THR A 341 -3.98 8.04 -17.50
N GLU A 342 -5.07 8.69 -17.09
CA GLU A 342 -6.01 9.32 -18.04
C GLU A 342 -5.34 10.43 -18.89
N HIS A 343 -4.18 10.92 -18.47
CA HIS A 343 -3.41 11.94 -19.17
C HIS A 343 -2.26 11.37 -20.02
N GLY A 344 -2.11 10.03 -20.07
CA GLY A 344 -1.00 9.34 -20.73
C GLY A 344 0.06 8.85 -19.74
N THR A 345 1.24 8.50 -20.26
CA THR A 345 2.34 7.94 -19.46
C THR A 345 2.93 8.97 -18.51
N VAL A 346 2.95 8.66 -17.21
CA VAL A 346 3.65 9.43 -16.18
C VAL A 346 4.68 8.52 -15.52
N ALA A 347 5.94 8.93 -15.46
CA ALA A 347 6.99 8.14 -14.81
C ALA A 347 7.55 8.84 -13.58
N ILE A 348 7.90 8.06 -12.56
CA ILE A 348 8.55 8.55 -11.35
C ILE A 348 9.87 7.82 -11.20
N ALA A 349 10.98 8.56 -11.22
CA ALA A 349 12.31 8.01 -10.99
C ALA A 349 12.77 8.31 -9.57
N GLN A 350 12.97 7.27 -8.77
CA GLN A 350 13.63 7.35 -7.48
C GLN A 350 15.12 7.10 -7.69
N ARG A 351 15.97 8.13 -7.52
CA ARG A 351 17.42 8.04 -7.77
C ARG A 351 18.20 8.09 -6.48
N THR A 352 19.19 7.21 -6.37
CA THR A 352 20.09 7.16 -5.22
C THR A 352 20.99 8.39 -5.12
N GLY A 353 21.67 8.53 -3.98
CA GLY A 353 22.62 9.59 -3.70
C GLY A 353 23.84 9.02 -2.95
N LEU A 354 24.75 9.90 -2.51
CA LEU A 354 26.02 9.50 -1.88
C LEU A 354 25.86 8.52 -0.70
N ILE A 355 24.81 8.71 0.10
CA ILE A 355 24.52 7.88 1.28
C ILE A 355 23.39 6.90 0.97
N ALA A 356 22.42 7.29 0.13
CA ALA A 356 21.29 6.44 -0.20
C ALA A 356 21.67 5.29 -1.12
N ARG A 357 21.53 4.05 -0.64
CA ARG A 357 21.84 2.84 -1.42
C ARG A 357 20.68 1.89 -1.60
N ARG A 358 19.50 2.24 -1.08
CA ARG A 358 18.33 1.36 -1.14
C ARG A 358 17.06 2.15 -1.37
N ILE A 359 16.43 1.82 -2.49
CA ILE A 359 15.09 2.24 -2.84
C ILE A 359 14.14 1.12 -2.39
N VAL A 360 13.05 1.49 -1.73
CA VAL A 360 11.98 0.55 -1.37
C VAL A 360 10.76 0.91 -2.18
N GLN A 361 10.33 -0.04 -2.98
CA GLN A 361 9.11 0.05 -3.75
C GLN A 361 8.05 -0.86 -3.12
N ARG A 362 6.79 -0.39 -3.10
CA ARG A 362 5.67 -1.08 -2.44
C ARG A 362 4.42 -1.25 -3.33
N ALA A 363 4.48 -0.85 -4.59
CA ALA A 363 3.34 -0.79 -5.50
C ALA A 363 3.60 -1.68 -6.74
N PRO A 364 3.47 -3.01 -6.65
CA PRO A 364 3.79 -3.91 -7.77
C PRO A 364 3.02 -3.54 -9.05
N VAL A 365 3.52 -4.00 -10.19
CA VAL A 365 2.86 -3.82 -11.49
C VAL A 365 1.39 -4.29 -11.41
N GLY A 366 0.49 -3.50 -12.00
CA GLY A 366 -0.96 -3.69 -11.94
C GLY A 366 -1.64 -3.00 -10.75
N THR A 367 -0.90 -2.45 -9.79
CA THR A 367 -1.49 -1.68 -8.66
C THR A 367 -2.18 -0.41 -9.16
N LEU A 368 -3.36 -0.10 -8.62
CA LEU A 368 -3.97 1.23 -8.78
C LEU A 368 -3.53 2.13 -7.62
N LEU A 369 -2.91 3.26 -7.95
CA LEU A 369 -2.46 4.26 -7.01
C LEU A 369 -3.39 5.47 -7.06
N ALA A 370 -3.86 5.90 -5.90
CA ALA A 370 -4.51 7.20 -5.77
C ALA A 370 -3.46 8.31 -5.81
N LYS A 371 -3.85 9.50 -6.27
CA LYS A 371 -3.00 10.69 -6.14
C LYS A 371 -2.66 10.92 -4.65
N GLY A 372 -1.38 11.16 -4.35
CA GLY A 372 -0.88 11.34 -3.00
C GLY A 372 -0.63 10.04 -2.22
N GLU A 373 -0.93 8.87 -2.80
CA GLU A 373 -0.70 7.59 -2.14
C GLU A 373 0.78 7.28 -1.97
N ARG A 374 1.14 6.74 -0.81
CA ARG A 374 2.49 6.28 -0.48
C ARG A 374 2.81 5.01 -1.28
N TYR A 375 3.77 5.10 -2.20
CA TYR A 375 4.16 3.95 -3.03
C TYR A 375 5.59 3.45 -2.76
N GLY A 376 6.41 4.22 -2.04
CA GLY A 376 7.79 3.85 -1.77
C GLY A 376 8.53 4.80 -0.83
N LEU A 377 9.83 4.55 -0.65
CA LEU A 377 10.75 5.46 0.04
C LEU A 377 12.19 5.28 -0.46
N ILE A 378 13.01 6.33 -0.32
CA ILE A 378 14.45 6.26 -0.61
C ILE A 378 15.24 6.50 0.68
N ARG A 379 16.06 5.54 1.10
CA ARG A 379 16.77 5.65 2.38
C ARG A 379 17.99 6.56 2.23
N PHE A 380 18.10 7.60 3.06
CA PHE A 380 19.26 8.50 3.29
C PHE A 380 19.68 9.48 2.17
N GLY A 381 18.76 10.37 1.75
CA GLY A 381 19.07 11.52 0.88
C GLY A 381 19.18 11.15 -0.60
N SER A 382 18.41 11.81 -1.47
CA SER A 382 18.15 11.28 -2.81
C SER A 382 17.54 12.33 -3.74
N ARG A 383 17.27 11.91 -4.99
CA ARG A 383 16.52 12.71 -5.96
C ARG A 383 15.27 11.94 -6.39
N THR A 384 14.17 12.65 -6.63
CA THR A 384 12.97 12.09 -7.23
C THR A 384 12.58 12.94 -8.42
N ASP A 385 12.50 12.32 -9.59
CA ASP A 385 12.14 12.98 -10.84
C ASP A 385 10.73 12.54 -11.24
N VAL A 386 9.90 13.49 -11.66
CA VAL A 386 8.57 13.22 -12.24
C VAL A 386 8.62 13.58 -13.72
N TYR A 387 8.22 12.65 -14.59
CA TYR A 387 8.13 12.81 -16.04
C TYR A 387 6.64 12.85 -16.42
N LEU A 388 6.24 13.91 -17.11
CA LEU A 388 4.87 14.16 -17.54
C LEU A 388 4.83 14.34 -19.06
N PRO A 389 3.74 14.00 -19.77
CA PRO A 389 3.61 14.28 -21.20
C PRO A 389 3.77 15.79 -21.48
N ALA A 390 4.79 16.18 -22.25
CA ALA A 390 5.18 17.60 -22.40
C ALA A 390 4.17 18.43 -23.21
N ASP A 391 3.34 17.78 -24.03
CA ASP A 391 2.29 18.37 -24.85
C ASP A 391 1.04 18.73 -24.04
N ARG A 392 0.85 18.11 -22.86
CA ARG A 392 -0.33 18.27 -22.02
C ARG A 392 -0.02 18.72 -20.60
N ALA A 393 1.24 18.96 -20.23
CA ALA A 393 1.61 19.35 -18.88
C ALA A 393 2.41 20.66 -18.87
N GLU A 394 2.03 21.56 -17.96
CA GLU A 394 2.73 22.82 -17.70
C GLU A 394 3.27 22.84 -16.28
N SER A 395 4.55 23.22 -16.12
CA SER A 395 5.17 23.39 -14.79
C SER A 395 4.59 24.59 -14.07
N LEU A 396 4.28 24.42 -12.78
CA LEU A 396 3.86 25.49 -11.88
C LEU A 396 4.94 25.87 -10.87
N VAL A 397 6.12 25.25 -10.95
CA VAL A 397 7.26 25.51 -10.07
C VAL A 397 8.49 25.93 -10.87
N SER A 398 9.40 26.62 -10.19
CA SER A 398 10.69 27.05 -10.75
C SER A 398 11.86 26.38 -10.05
N VAL A 399 13.02 26.33 -10.73
CA VAL A 399 14.27 25.85 -10.14
C VAL A 399 14.58 26.62 -8.86
N GLY A 400 14.89 25.88 -7.80
CA GLY A 400 15.24 26.43 -6.50
C GLY A 400 14.09 26.49 -5.50
N GLU A 401 12.85 26.30 -5.95
CA GLU A 401 11.66 26.30 -5.10
C GLU A 401 11.63 25.09 -4.16
N ARG A 402 11.09 25.28 -2.95
CA ARG A 402 10.87 24.18 -2.00
C ARG A 402 9.49 23.59 -2.19
N VAL A 403 9.41 22.27 -2.28
CA VAL A 403 8.17 21.53 -2.50
C VAL A 403 7.98 20.48 -1.40
N VAL A 404 6.72 20.18 -1.10
CA VAL A 404 6.31 19.15 -0.14
C VAL A 404 5.58 18.06 -0.91
N GLY A 405 6.06 16.83 -0.81
CA GLY A 405 5.48 15.68 -1.51
C GLY A 405 4.02 15.50 -1.13
N GLY A 406 3.15 15.06 -2.03
CA GLY A 406 1.75 14.86 -1.68
C GLY A 406 0.92 16.14 -1.44
N SER A 407 1.51 17.34 -1.48
CA SER A 407 0.79 18.60 -1.17
C SER A 407 1.08 19.74 -2.16
N THR A 408 2.35 20.01 -2.47
CA THR A 408 2.68 21.08 -3.44
C THR A 408 2.29 20.64 -4.84
N VAL A 409 1.47 21.43 -5.53
CA VAL A 409 1.20 21.26 -6.96
C VAL A 409 2.43 21.73 -7.76
N ILE A 410 3.06 20.82 -8.50
CA ILE A 410 4.28 21.09 -9.27
C ILE A 410 4.01 21.33 -10.75
N ALA A 411 2.88 20.82 -11.25
CA ALA A 411 2.46 20.99 -12.63
C ALA A 411 0.95 20.85 -12.73
N ARG A 412 0.40 21.23 -13.88
CA ARG A 412 -1.01 21.04 -14.20
C ARG A 412 -1.16 20.47 -15.61
N PHE A 413 -2.10 19.56 -15.78
CA PHE A 413 -2.50 19.10 -17.10
C PHE A 413 -3.36 20.16 -17.80
N THR A 414 -3.01 20.51 -19.03
CA THR A 414 -3.76 21.39 -19.92
C THR A 414 -4.63 20.54 -20.85
N SER A 415 -5.86 21.01 -21.09
CA SER A 415 -6.85 20.34 -21.94
C SER A 415 -6.45 20.29 -23.41
#